data_AF-A0A3N7E1A8-F1
#
_entry.id   AF-A0A3N7E1A8-F1
#
_cell.length_a   1.000
_cell.length_b   1.000
_cell.length_c   1.000
_cell.angle_alpha   90.00
_cell.angle_beta   90.00
_cell.angle_gamma   90.00
#
_symmetry.space_group_name_H-M   'P 1'
#
loop_
_entity.id
_entity.type
_entity.pdbx_description
1 polymer ?
#
loop_
_entity_poly.entity_id
_entity_poly.type
_entity_poly.pdbx_seq_one_letter_code
_entity_poly.pdbx_strand_id
1 'polypeptide(L)'
;MTLMISKFRRLWPCALAVLMTACAPLTVPPKAEYSVGRARLVLPPGAWQDLGSADDAAGRAPLQTRSVGLRGAQGAWLAVLRVQTNRSGDLSGSAQGTGHCPPQPDVTVEDAAAGSPVRADCLRLKSWGSSAQWLDKNRPDLVQWLVGQKIMLNAPYAHLSYRYATEAGAWVVVDALVDQRLLRPKTRNNEEFLAAGRPALQWGHDLAQAARLSVGMVDGYLAVPPFPFPLAEAAPK
;
A
#
# COMPACT_ATOMS: atom_id res chain seq x y z
N MET A 1 75.79 -41.97 -27.52
CA MET A 1 76.32 -42.74 -26.37
C MET A 1 75.28 -42.68 -25.26
N THR A 2 74.70 -43.85 -24.96
CA THR A 2 74.36 -44.40 -23.63
C THR A 2 73.45 -43.67 -22.61
N LEU A 3 72.23 -44.24 -22.49
CA LEU A 3 71.31 -44.48 -21.35
C LEU A 3 71.76 -44.20 -19.88
N MET A 4 70.82 -43.72 -19.04
CA MET A 4 70.25 -44.35 -17.80
C MET A 4 69.56 -43.30 -16.87
N ILE A 5 68.24 -43.30 -16.64
CA ILE A 5 67.43 -43.95 -15.55
C ILE A 5 67.90 -43.64 -14.11
N SER A 6 67.08 -42.94 -13.29
CA SER A 6 66.40 -43.51 -12.09
C SER A 6 65.94 -42.47 -11.04
N LYS A 7 64.63 -42.50 -10.78
CA LYS A 7 63.86 -42.34 -9.51
C LYS A 7 64.43 -41.48 -8.36
N PHE A 8 63.67 -40.44 -8.00
CA PHE A 8 63.38 -40.15 -6.59
C PHE A 8 61.89 -39.87 -6.38
N ARG A 9 61.31 -40.68 -5.49
CA ARG A 9 59.91 -40.75 -5.06
C ARG A 9 59.87 -40.08 -3.67
N ARG A 10 58.98 -39.11 -3.44
CA ARG A 10 58.45 -38.68 -2.12
C ARG A 10 57.37 -37.61 -2.37
N LEU A 11 56.10 -38.00 -2.29
CA LEU A 11 55.18 -37.80 -1.17
C LEU A 11 54.39 -36.48 -1.30
N TRP A 12 53.16 -36.65 -1.76
CA TRP A 12 52.03 -35.72 -1.69
C TRP A 12 51.70 -35.39 -0.22
N PRO A 13 51.29 -34.14 0.06
CA PRO A 13 50.22 -33.92 1.03
C PRO A 13 48.99 -33.37 0.31
N CYS A 14 47.87 -34.06 0.51
CA CYS A 14 46.52 -33.62 0.19
C CYS A 14 46.23 -32.27 0.87
N ALA A 15 45.99 -31.22 0.08
CA ALA A 15 45.31 -30.03 0.58
C ALA A 15 43.81 -30.32 0.63
N LEU A 16 43.28 -30.57 1.83
CA LEU A 16 41.84 -30.56 2.10
C LEU A 16 41.31 -29.14 1.85
N ALA A 17 40.63 -28.94 0.73
CA ALA A 17 39.80 -27.77 0.51
C ALA A 17 38.51 -27.95 1.32
N VAL A 18 38.44 -27.29 2.48
CA VAL A 18 37.21 -27.17 3.28
C VAL A 18 36.23 -26.29 2.50
N LEU A 19 35.24 -26.91 1.88
CA LEU A 19 34.06 -26.23 1.33
C LEU A 19 33.24 -25.66 2.47
N MET A 20 33.48 -24.38 2.80
CA MET A 20 32.57 -23.60 3.63
C MET A 20 31.33 -23.28 2.78
N THR A 21 30.29 -24.11 2.90
CA THR A 21 28.94 -23.76 2.44
C THR A 21 28.43 -22.62 3.33
N ALA A 22 28.66 -21.38 2.91
CA ALA A 22 28.05 -20.23 3.53
C ALA A 22 26.53 -20.31 3.28
N CYS A 23 25.76 -20.58 4.33
CA CYS A 23 24.35 -20.19 4.37
C CYS A 23 24.31 -18.67 4.26
N ALA A 24 24.10 -18.15 3.05
CA ALA A 24 23.74 -16.75 2.88
C ALA A 24 22.45 -16.55 3.70
N PRO A 25 22.42 -15.59 4.66
CA PRO A 25 21.16 -15.24 5.29
C PRO A 25 20.20 -14.85 4.16
N LEU A 26 18.99 -15.42 4.20
CA LEU A 26 17.88 -14.96 3.37
C LEU A 26 17.61 -13.50 3.77
N THR A 27 18.30 -12.56 3.12
CA THR A 27 18.07 -11.14 3.28
C THR A 27 16.70 -10.88 2.70
N VAL A 28 15.67 -10.93 3.55
CA VAL A 28 14.35 -10.41 3.21
C VAL A 28 14.61 -8.96 2.78
N PRO A 29 14.32 -8.58 1.53
CA PRO A 29 14.55 -7.22 1.08
C PRO A 29 13.82 -6.29 2.07
N PRO A 30 14.48 -5.24 2.58
CA PRO A 30 13.88 -4.37 3.58
C PRO A 30 12.54 -3.87 3.02
N LYS A 31 11.46 -4.04 3.78
CA LYS A 31 10.17 -3.47 3.41
C LYS A 31 10.38 -1.98 3.19
N ALA A 32 9.93 -1.47 2.04
CA ALA A 32 10.06 -0.06 1.75
C ALA A 32 9.21 0.74 2.75
N GLU A 33 9.88 1.54 3.57
CA GLU A 33 9.26 2.43 4.55
C GLU A 33 9.30 3.86 4.03
N TYR A 34 8.18 4.57 4.13
CA TYR A 34 8.04 5.96 3.69
C TYR A 34 7.56 6.81 4.85
N SER A 35 8.21 7.95 5.10
CA SER A 35 7.74 8.90 6.10
C SER A 35 6.53 9.67 5.59
N VAL A 36 5.51 9.83 6.43
CA VAL A 36 4.34 10.66 6.16
C VAL A 36 3.93 11.36 7.45
N GLY A 37 4.36 12.60 7.62
CA GLY A 37 4.15 13.39 8.82
C GLY A 37 4.60 12.63 10.07
N ARG A 38 3.67 12.41 11.00
CA ARG A 38 3.89 11.64 12.23
C ARG A 38 3.93 10.12 12.05
N ALA A 39 3.56 9.63 10.88
CA ALA A 39 3.42 8.21 10.59
C ALA A 39 4.53 7.66 9.70
N ARG A 40 4.72 6.35 9.80
CA ARG A 40 5.65 5.57 9.00
C ARG A 40 4.87 4.56 8.19
N LEU A 41 4.77 4.83 6.89
CA LEU A 41 4.04 4.01 5.93
C LEU A 41 4.90 2.82 5.51
N VAL A 42 4.38 1.61 5.72
CA VAL A 42 5.01 0.37 5.30
C VAL A 42 4.13 -0.32 4.27
N LEU A 43 4.70 -0.59 3.09
CA LEU A 43 3.97 -1.16 1.97
C LEU A 43 4.13 -2.68 1.89
N PRO A 44 3.13 -3.41 1.36
CA PRO A 44 3.26 -4.84 1.10
C PRO A 44 4.30 -5.08 0.00
N PRO A 45 4.78 -6.33 -0.18
CA PRO A 45 5.72 -6.66 -1.26
C PRO A 45 5.23 -6.20 -2.63
N GLY A 46 6.15 -5.64 -3.44
CA GLY A 46 5.87 -5.15 -4.78
C GLY A 46 6.82 -4.05 -5.22
N ALA A 47 6.81 -3.73 -6.52
CA ALA A 47 7.60 -2.65 -7.11
C ALA A 47 6.94 -1.29 -6.84
N TRP A 48 7.00 -0.83 -5.59
CA TRP A 48 6.50 0.47 -5.18
C TRP A 48 7.45 1.61 -5.56
N GLN A 49 6.87 2.70 -6.05
CA GLN A 49 7.55 3.93 -6.43
C GLN A 49 7.05 5.08 -5.57
N ASP A 50 7.96 5.90 -5.03
CA ASP A 50 7.59 7.17 -4.38
C ASP A 50 7.08 8.15 -5.46
N LEU A 51 5.89 8.70 -5.25
CA LEU A 51 5.27 9.71 -6.11
C LEU A 51 5.35 11.11 -5.48
N GLY A 52 6.05 11.21 -4.34
CA GLY A 52 6.34 12.45 -3.64
C GLY A 52 5.46 12.68 -2.42
N SER A 53 5.79 13.76 -1.73
CA SER A 53 5.08 14.26 -0.56
C SER A 53 4.59 15.68 -0.79
N ALA A 54 3.46 16.03 -0.18
CA ALA A 54 2.93 17.38 -0.16
C ALA A 54 2.52 17.73 1.26
N ASP A 55 2.94 18.92 1.71
CA ASP A 55 2.42 19.48 2.95
C ASP A 55 1.08 20.14 2.67
N ASP A 56 0.14 19.97 3.59
CA ASP A 56 -1.18 20.58 3.50
C ASP A 56 -1.44 21.35 4.80
N ALA A 57 -1.74 22.64 4.65
CA ALA A 57 -2.13 23.50 5.77
C ALA A 57 -3.66 23.67 5.84
N ALA A 58 -4.44 22.86 5.11
CA ALA A 58 -5.89 22.91 5.14
C ALA A 58 -6.42 22.59 6.55
N GLY A 59 -6.89 23.63 7.24
CA GLY A 59 -7.44 23.54 8.59
C GLY A 59 -6.57 24.22 9.64
N ARG A 60 -6.78 23.87 10.93
CA ARG A 60 -5.98 24.42 12.05
C ARG A 60 -4.78 23.55 12.42
N ALA A 61 -4.67 22.34 11.87
CA ALA A 61 -3.58 21.41 12.11
C ALA A 61 -2.77 21.19 10.82
N PRO A 62 -1.43 21.23 10.86
CA PRO A 62 -0.60 20.94 9.70
C PRO A 62 -0.67 19.44 9.37
N LEU A 63 -0.93 19.12 8.11
CA LEU A 63 -0.99 17.76 7.59
C LEU A 63 0.15 17.52 6.59
N GLN A 64 0.52 16.26 6.40
CA GLN A 64 1.42 15.85 5.32
C GLN A 64 0.81 14.66 4.59
N THR A 65 0.86 14.72 3.25
CA THR A 65 0.47 13.63 2.36
C THR A 65 1.72 12.98 1.76
N ARG A 66 1.78 11.66 1.76
CA ARG A 66 2.73 10.85 1.00
C ARG A 66 1.97 10.06 -0.04
N SER A 67 2.48 10.05 -1.27
CA SER A 67 1.88 9.32 -2.38
C SER A 67 2.84 8.27 -2.91
N VAL A 68 2.35 7.05 -3.13
CA VAL A 68 3.15 5.93 -3.63
C VAL A 68 2.35 5.15 -4.68
N GLY A 69 3.04 4.59 -5.66
CA GLY A 69 2.41 3.83 -6.75
C GLY A 69 3.04 2.46 -6.92
N LEU A 70 2.22 1.43 -7.09
CA LEU A 70 2.68 0.07 -7.38
C LEU A 70 2.72 -0.15 -8.88
N ARG A 71 3.89 -0.58 -9.39
CA ARG A 71 4.07 -1.00 -10.78
C ARG A 71 3.94 -2.52 -10.92
N GLY A 72 3.36 -2.94 -12.03
CA GLY A 72 3.40 -4.34 -12.47
C GLY A 72 4.64 -4.63 -13.30
N ALA A 73 4.87 -5.91 -13.59
CA ALA A 73 6.04 -6.38 -14.36
C ALA A 73 6.19 -5.70 -15.74
N GLN A 74 5.08 -5.30 -16.36
CA GLN A 74 5.06 -4.63 -17.67
C GLN A 74 5.08 -3.09 -17.54
N GLY A 75 5.34 -2.55 -16.35
CA GLY A 75 5.33 -1.12 -16.07
C GLY A 75 3.93 -0.51 -15.94
N ALA A 76 2.84 -1.29 -16.04
CA ALA A 76 1.50 -0.77 -15.78
C ALA A 76 1.31 -0.34 -14.32
N TRP A 77 0.53 0.71 -14.07
CA TRP A 77 0.12 1.08 -12.71
C TRP A 77 -0.93 0.09 -12.20
N LEU A 78 -0.64 -0.54 -11.07
CA LEU A 78 -1.52 -1.52 -10.43
C LEU A 78 -2.24 -0.96 -9.21
N ALA A 79 -1.59 -0.08 -8.46
CA ALA A 79 -2.22 0.63 -7.36
C ALA A 79 -1.58 2.00 -7.18
N VAL A 80 -2.33 2.94 -6.62
CA VAL A 80 -1.85 4.24 -6.17
C VAL A 80 -2.45 4.50 -4.81
N LEU A 81 -1.60 4.85 -3.85
CA LEU A 81 -1.99 5.20 -2.49
C LEU A 81 -1.59 6.63 -2.22
N ARG A 82 -2.51 7.39 -1.61
CA ARG A 82 -2.23 8.69 -1.00
C ARG A 82 -2.61 8.59 0.47
N VAL A 83 -1.62 8.75 1.33
CA VAL A 83 -1.80 8.70 2.78
C VAL A 83 -1.55 10.09 3.31
N GLN A 84 -2.50 10.65 4.05
CA GLN A 84 -2.39 11.95 4.69
C GLN A 84 -2.51 11.78 6.20
N THR A 85 -1.59 12.36 6.96
CA THR A 85 -1.61 12.32 8.42
C THR A 85 -1.27 13.68 9.01
N ASN A 86 -1.41 13.87 10.33
CA ASN A 86 -0.80 15.00 11.03
C ASN A 86 0.69 15.10 10.69
N ARG A 87 1.20 16.32 10.51
CA ARG A 87 2.61 16.58 10.18
C ARG A 87 3.54 16.22 11.32
N SER A 88 3.11 16.44 12.56
CA SER A 88 3.86 16.14 13.78
C SER A 88 2.98 15.34 14.76
N GLY A 89 3.60 14.85 15.84
CA GLY A 89 2.88 14.21 16.95
C GLY A 89 2.09 15.20 17.83
N ASP A 90 2.23 16.51 17.60
CA ASP A 90 1.36 17.50 18.22
C ASP A 90 0.02 17.50 17.49
N LEU A 91 -1.00 16.96 18.17
CA LEU A 91 -2.36 16.87 17.65
C LEU A 91 -3.18 18.12 18.00
N SER A 92 -2.57 19.15 18.59
CA SER A 92 -3.28 20.39 18.88
C SER A 92 -3.78 21.04 17.59
N GLY A 93 -5.02 21.51 17.62
CA GLY A 93 -5.74 21.99 16.45
C GLY A 93 -6.69 20.93 15.89
N SER A 94 -7.98 21.28 15.82
CA SER A 94 -8.96 20.41 15.18
C SER A 94 -8.79 20.49 13.66
N ALA A 95 -8.53 19.36 13.02
CA ALA A 95 -8.63 19.24 11.57
C ALA A 95 -10.10 19.49 11.17
N GLN A 96 -10.33 20.33 10.15
CA GLN A 96 -11.70 20.65 9.72
C GLN A 96 -12.41 19.38 9.23
N GLY A 97 -13.70 19.22 9.56
CA GLY A 97 -14.53 18.14 9.03
C GLY A 97 -14.55 16.84 9.84
N THR A 98 -14.32 16.91 11.15
CA THR A 98 -14.62 15.79 12.06
C THR A 98 -16.11 15.42 11.97
N GLY A 99 -16.43 14.13 11.80
CA GLY A 99 -17.76 13.61 12.13
C GLY A 99 -18.80 13.39 11.03
N HIS A 100 -18.47 13.47 9.73
CA HIS A 100 -19.46 13.18 8.68
C HIS A 100 -19.10 11.97 7.80
N CYS A 101 -19.91 10.92 7.82
CA CYS A 101 -19.77 9.73 6.96
C CYS A 101 -21.07 9.43 6.19
N PRO A 102 -21.55 10.34 5.31
CA PRO A 102 -22.84 10.17 4.68
C PRO A 102 -22.84 8.97 3.72
N PRO A 103 -23.97 8.23 3.65
CA PRO A 103 -24.14 7.19 2.66
C PRO A 103 -24.08 7.78 1.25
N GLN A 104 -23.65 6.96 0.29
CA GLN A 104 -23.52 7.38 -1.10
C GLN A 104 -24.04 6.26 -2.03
N PRO A 105 -24.83 6.59 -3.06
CA PRO A 105 -25.29 5.61 -4.04
C PRO A 105 -24.12 4.88 -4.72
N ASP A 106 -24.27 3.56 -4.90
CA ASP A 106 -23.30 2.68 -5.55
C ASP A 106 -21.89 2.67 -4.93
N VAL A 107 -21.79 3.02 -3.65
CA VAL A 107 -20.57 2.99 -2.83
C VAL A 107 -20.91 2.28 -1.53
N THR A 108 -20.10 1.29 -1.15
CA THR A 108 -20.18 0.73 0.19
C THR A 108 -19.61 1.75 1.16
N VAL A 109 -20.42 2.27 2.08
CA VAL A 109 -20.01 3.24 3.10
C VAL A 109 -20.26 2.63 4.47
N GLU A 110 -19.23 2.61 5.32
CA GLU A 110 -19.30 2.15 6.70
C GLU A 110 -18.84 3.25 7.64
N ASP A 111 -19.70 3.61 8.59
CA ASP A 111 -19.42 4.59 9.64
C ASP A 111 -19.24 3.88 10.97
N ALA A 112 -18.00 3.48 11.28
CA ALA A 112 -17.67 2.88 12.57
C ALA A 112 -17.72 3.89 13.73
N ALA A 113 -17.85 5.19 13.45
CA ALA A 113 -18.09 6.20 14.47
C ALA A 113 -19.58 6.37 14.81
N ALA A 114 -20.49 5.65 14.13
CA ALA A 114 -21.93 5.61 14.39
C ALA A 114 -22.58 7.01 14.42
N GLY A 115 -22.26 7.86 13.45
CA GLY A 115 -22.82 9.21 13.32
C GLY A 115 -22.24 10.23 14.30
N SER A 116 -21.09 9.94 14.92
CA SER A 116 -20.45 10.86 15.87
C SER A 116 -20.17 12.23 15.24
N PRO A 117 -20.56 13.35 15.87
CA PRO A 117 -20.29 14.68 15.34
C PRO A 117 -18.83 15.13 15.50
N VAL A 118 -18.05 14.44 16.34
CA VAL A 118 -16.68 14.84 16.71
C VAL A 118 -15.63 13.80 16.30
N ARG A 119 -16.06 12.64 15.79
CA ARG A 119 -15.18 11.57 15.33
C ARG A 119 -15.61 11.08 13.95
N ALA A 120 -14.67 10.99 13.01
CA ALA A 120 -14.88 10.25 11.77
C ALA A 120 -14.15 8.92 11.86
N ASP A 121 -14.83 7.83 11.52
CA ASP A 121 -14.23 6.52 11.26
C ASP A 121 -14.99 5.91 10.08
N CYS A 122 -14.60 6.37 8.89
CA CYS A 122 -15.41 6.26 7.70
C CYS A 122 -14.66 5.53 6.60
N LEU A 123 -15.14 4.34 6.25
CA LEU A 123 -14.64 3.55 5.13
C LEU A 123 -15.60 3.68 3.94
N ARG A 124 -15.05 3.97 2.77
CA ARG A 124 -15.78 4.02 1.50
C ARG A 124 -15.11 3.13 0.47
N LEU A 125 -15.88 2.26 -0.17
CA LEU A 125 -15.42 1.41 -1.26
C LEU A 125 -16.34 1.57 -2.48
N LYS A 126 -15.76 2.07 -3.57
CA LYS A 126 -16.36 2.04 -4.91
C LYS A 126 -15.67 0.95 -5.72
N SER A 127 -16.33 -0.20 -5.86
CA SER A 127 -15.76 -1.37 -6.55
C SER A 127 -15.36 -1.10 -8.00
N TRP A 128 -16.09 -0.21 -8.68
CA TRP A 128 -15.82 0.21 -10.07
C TRP A 128 -15.56 1.72 -10.09
N GLY A 129 -14.39 2.15 -9.61
CA GLY A 129 -13.99 3.55 -9.61
C GLY A 129 -13.83 4.11 -11.03
N SER A 130 -13.53 3.25 -12.00
CA SER A 130 -13.41 3.59 -13.42
C SER A 130 -14.74 3.76 -14.17
N SER A 131 -15.90 3.56 -13.51
CA SER A 131 -17.20 3.66 -14.18
C SER A 131 -17.63 5.11 -14.41
N ALA A 132 -18.15 5.43 -15.59
CA ALA A 132 -18.97 6.63 -15.86
C ALA A 132 -18.46 7.95 -15.26
N GLN A 133 -17.15 8.21 -15.35
CA GLN A 133 -16.52 9.43 -14.80
C GLN A 133 -16.78 9.62 -13.28
N TRP A 134 -17.03 8.53 -12.55
CA TRP A 134 -17.35 8.59 -11.12
C TRP A 134 -16.22 9.27 -10.35
N LEU A 135 -14.97 8.97 -10.69
CA LEU A 135 -13.82 9.60 -10.03
C LEU A 135 -13.76 11.10 -10.33
N ASP A 136 -13.99 11.53 -11.58
CA ASP A 136 -14.02 12.94 -11.97
C ASP A 136 -15.10 13.72 -11.19
N LYS A 137 -16.29 13.12 -11.04
CA LYS A 137 -17.41 13.74 -10.33
C LYS A 137 -17.20 13.80 -8.82
N ASN A 138 -16.66 12.73 -8.22
CA ASN A 138 -16.67 12.58 -6.76
C ASN A 138 -15.33 12.92 -6.12
N ARG A 139 -14.22 12.87 -6.88
CA ARG A 139 -12.84 13.13 -6.43
C ARG A 139 -12.04 13.91 -7.48
N PRO A 140 -12.50 15.11 -7.89
CA PRO A 140 -11.81 15.91 -8.91
C PRO A 140 -10.39 16.31 -8.47
N ASP A 141 -10.16 16.48 -7.17
CA ASP A 141 -8.84 16.72 -6.58
C ASP A 141 -7.84 15.58 -6.91
N LEU A 142 -8.30 14.34 -6.76
CA LEU A 142 -7.50 13.15 -7.02
C LEU A 142 -7.25 12.99 -8.52
N VAL A 143 -8.26 13.24 -9.36
CA VAL A 143 -8.10 13.20 -10.82
C VAL A 143 -7.09 14.23 -11.30
N GLN A 144 -7.19 15.48 -10.85
CA GLN A 144 -6.25 16.53 -11.22
C GLN A 144 -4.82 16.17 -10.82
N TRP A 145 -4.66 15.61 -9.62
CA TRP A 145 -3.35 15.14 -9.15
C TRP A 145 -2.81 13.98 -10.01
N LEU A 146 -3.62 12.98 -10.36
CA LEU A 146 -3.21 11.87 -11.24
C LEU A 146 -2.74 12.38 -12.60
N VAL A 147 -3.46 13.33 -13.18
CA VAL A 147 -3.10 13.97 -14.46
C VAL A 147 -1.76 14.69 -14.33
N GLY A 148 -1.55 15.47 -13.27
CA GLY A 148 -0.28 16.15 -13.01
C GLY A 148 0.90 15.18 -12.85
N GLN A 149 0.64 14.00 -12.27
CA GLN A 149 1.63 12.92 -12.12
C GLN A 149 1.78 12.03 -13.37
N LYS A 150 0.98 12.27 -14.43
CA LYS A 150 0.93 11.43 -15.64
C LYS A 150 0.64 9.97 -15.32
N ILE A 151 -0.22 9.72 -14.34
CA ILE A 151 -0.62 8.39 -13.90
C ILE A 151 -1.92 7.99 -14.58
N MET A 152 -1.90 6.83 -15.22
CA MET A 152 -3.08 6.22 -15.84
C MET A 152 -3.22 4.78 -15.35
N LEU A 153 -4.25 4.52 -14.54
CA LEU A 153 -4.57 3.16 -14.12
C LEU A 153 -5.37 2.46 -15.22
N ASN A 154 -5.05 1.18 -15.45
CA ASN A 154 -5.84 0.36 -16.34
C ASN A 154 -7.20 0.07 -15.71
N ALA A 155 -8.26 0.28 -16.48
CA ALA A 155 -9.59 -0.15 -16.09
C ALA A 155 -9.70 -1.69 -16.21
N PRO A 156 -10.47 -2.36 -15.34
CA PRO A 156 -11.22 -1.77 -14.22
C PRO A 156 -10.37 -1.61 -12.95
N TYR A 157 -10.58 -0.51 -12.23
CA TYR A 157 -9.99 -0.26 -10.91
C TYR A 157 -11.08 0.09 -9.89
N ALA A 158 -10.83 -0.21 -8.62
CA ALA A 158 -11.62 0.22 -7.47
C ALA A 158 -11.05 1.51 -6.88
N HIS A 159 -11.90 2.29 -6.21
CA HIS A 159 -11.50 3.40 -5.36
C HIS A 159 -11.91 3.11 -3.92
N LEU A 160 -10.96 3.14 -3.00
CA LEU A 160 -11.20 3.06 -1.58
C LEU A 160 -10.74 4.38 -0.93
N SER A 161 -11.54 4.89 -0.01
CA SER A 161 -11.17 6.03 0.82
C SER A 161 -11.50 5.71 2.26
N TYR A 162 -10.50 5.81 3.13
CA TYR A 162 -10.64 5.68 4.56
C TYR A 162 -10.30 7.00 5.24
N ARG A 163 -11.13 7.44 6.19
CA ARG A 163 -10.86 8.61 7.02
C ARG A 163 -11.08 8.29 8.49
N TYR A 164 -10.03 8.49 9.28
CA TYR A 164 -10.07 8.51 10.72
C TYR A 164 -9.72 9.89 11.24
N ALA A 165 -10.61 10.48 12.02
CA ALA A 165 -10.37 11.77 12.67
C ALA A 165 -11.00 11.80 14.06
N THR A 166 -10.35 12.45 15.03
CA THR A 166 -10.85 12.58 16.41
C THR A 166 -10.92 14.04 16.85
N GLU A 167 -11.71 14.32 17.89
CA GLU A 167 -11.79 15.63 18.53
C GLU A 167 -10.42 16.14 19.01
N ALA A 168 -9.59 15.21 19.50
CA ALA A 168 -8.22 15.48 19.95
C ALA A 168 -7.24 15.80 18.80
N GLY A 169 -7.72 15.88 17.54
CA GLY A 169 -6.95 16.31 16.39
C GLY A 169 -6.17 15.21 15.66
N ALA A 170 -6.34 13.94 16.04
CA ALA A 170 -5.78 12.85 15.24
C ALA A 170 -6.40 12.85 13.84
N TRP A 171 -5.57 12.67 12.82
CA TRP A 171 -5.98 12.65 11.42
C TRP A 171 -5.21 11.60 10.63
N VAL A 172 -5.93 10.69 9.99
CA VAL A 172 -5.41 9.77 8.98
C VAL A 172 -6.43 9.64 7.86
N VAL A 173 -6.03 9.95 6.64
CA VAL A 173 -6.79 9.68 5.42
C VAL A 173 -5.97 8.79 4.51
N VAL A 174 -6.59 7.74 3.98
CA VAL A 174 -5.99 6.87 2.98
C VAL A 174 -6.91 6.80 1.78
N ASP A 175 -6.44 7.31 0.64
CA ASP A 175 -7.07 7.11 -0.65
C ASP A 175 -6.29 6.09 -1.46
N ALA A 176 -6.99 5.10 -1.99
CA ALA A 176 -6.43 4.01 -2.75
C ALA A 176 -7.18 3.83 -4.07
N LEU A 177 -6.45 3.87 -5.19
CA LEU A 177 -6.91 3.41 -6.49
C LEU A 177 -6.22 2.09 -6.79
N VAL A 178 -6.97 1.03 -7.02
CA VAL A 178 -6.42 -0.33 -7.08
C VAL A 178 -7.01 -1.09 -8.25
N ASP A 179 -6.16 -1.62 -9.13
CA ASP A 179 -6.54 -2.53 -10.21
C ASP A 179 -7.38 -3.69 -9.64
N GLN A 180 -8.54 -3.96 -10.23
CA GLN A 180 -9.46 -4.96 -9.68
C GLN A 180 -8.85 -6.36 -9.61
N ARG A 181 -7.83 -6.67 -10.42
CA ARG A 181 -7.15 -7.97 -10.41
C ARG A 181 -6.42 -8.25 -9.09
N LEU A 182 -6.10 -7.20 -8.32
CA LEU A 182 -5.50 -7.32 -6.99
C LEU A 182 -6.55 -7.58 -5.90
N LEU A 183 -7.80 -7.21 -6.14
CA LEU A 183 -8.87 -7.20 -5.13
C LEU A 183 -9.99 -8.21 -5.38
N ARG A 184 -10.08 -8.79 -6.58
CA ARG A 184 -11.15 -9.70 -6.97
C ARG A 184 -10.61 -11.00 -7.55
N PRO A 185 -11.20 -12.15 -7.17
CA PRO A 185 -10.84 -13.43 -7.77
C PRO A 185 -11.33 -13.49 -9.22
N LYS A 186 -10.69 -14.33 -10.03
CA LYS A 186 -11.28 -14.78 -11.30
C LYS A 186 -12.42 -15.74 -11.00
N THR A 187 -13.64 -15.37 -11.33
CA THR A 187 -14.85 -16.14 -11.05
C THR A 187 -15.16 -17.09 -12.21
N ARG A 188 -15.50 -18.34 -11.91
CA ARG A 188 -15.81 -19.40 -12.89
C ARG A 188 -17.26 -19.86 -12.84
N ASN A 189 -17.97 -19.54 -11.77
CA ASN A 189 -19.38 -19.89 -11.55
C ASN A 189 -20.12 -18.76 -10.80
N ASN A 190 -21.42 -18.93 -10.63
CA ASN A 190 -22.31 -17.92 -10.04
C ASN A 190 -22.03 -17.69 -8.54
N GLU A 191 -21.70 -18.74 -7.78
CA GLU A 191 -21.41 -18.62 -6.35
C GLU A 191 -20.14 -17.79 -6.12
N GLU A 192 -19.09 -18.07 -6.89
CA GLU A 192 -17.86 -17.29 -6.89
C GLU A 192 -18.12 -15.83 -7.30
N PHE A 193 -18.99 -15.60 -8.29
CA PHE A 193 -19.36 -14.25 -8.72
C PHE A 193 -20.04 -13.44 -7.60
N LEU A 194 -20.99 -14.05 -6.88
CA LEU A 194 -21.69 -13.41 -5.77
C LEU A 194 -20.76 -13.09 -4.60
N ALA A 195 -19.73 -13.91 -4.38
CA ALA A 195 -18.72 -13.69 -3.33
C ALA A 195 -17.57 -12.76 -3.76
N ALA A 196 -17.43 -12.44 -5.05
CA ALA A 196 -16.24 -11.80 -5.62
C ALA A 196 -15.93 -10.39 -5.07
N GLY A 197 -16.90 -9.73 -4.44
CA GLY A 197 -16.72 -8.42 -3.80
C GLY A 197 -16.15 -8.47 -2.39
N ARG A 198 -16.26 -9.61 -1.69
CA ARG A 198 -15.87 -9.73 -0.27
C ARG A 198 -14.38 -9.46 -0.02
N PRO A 199 -13.44 -9.95 -0.84
CA PRO A 199 -12.02 -9.72 -0.58
C PRO A 199 -11.63 -8.24 -0.64
N ALA A 200 -12.25 -7.47 -1.53
CA ALA A 200 -12.01 -6.03 -1.63
C ALA A 200 -12.47 -5.29 -0.36
N LEU A 201 -13.63 -5.65 0.17
CA LEU A 201 -14.15 -5.06 1.41
C LEU A 201 -13.31 -5.46 2.63
N GLN A 202 -12.93 -6.74 2.73
CA GLN A 202 -12.06 -7.22 3.81
C GLN A 202 -10.70 -6.51 3.79
N TRP A 203 -10.07 -6.36 2.62
CA TRP A 203 -8.83 -5.59 2.49
C TRP A 203 -9.01 -4.14 2.96
N GLY A 204 -10.17 -3.54 2.68
CA GLY A 204 -10.53 -2.22 3.20
C GLY A 204 -10.70 -2.16 4.71
N HIS A 205 -11.28 -3.20 5.32
CA HIS A 205 -11.39 -3.33 6.78
C HIS A 205 -10.02 -3.43 7.44
N ASP A 206 -9.14 -4.26 6.87
CA ASP A 206 -7.77 -4.45 7.36
C ASP A 206 -6.97 -3.14 7.27
N LEU A 207 -7.12 -2.39 6.17
CA LEU A 207 -6.48 -1.09 5.98
C LEU A 207 -7.02 -0.05 6.97
N ALA A 208 -8.34 -0.01 7.17
CA ALA A 208 -8.96 0.88 8.15
C ALA A 208 -8.45 0.57 9.56
N GLN A 209 -8.35 -0.72 9.93
CA GLN A 209 -7.78 -1.13 11.20
C GLN A 209 -6.31 -0.70 11.36
N ALA A 210 -5.48 -0.92 10.35
CA ALA A 210 -4.07 -0.49 10.37
C ALA A 210 -3.94 1.03 10.55
N ALA A 211 -4.76 1.81 9.84
CA ALA A 211 -4.79 3.26 9.95
C ALA A 211 -5.22 3.72 11.37
N ARG A 212 -6.26 3.12 11.96
CA ARG A 212 -6.65 3.42 13.35
C ARG A 212 -5.55 3.14 14.35
N LEU A 213 -4.93 1.96 14.25
CA LEU A 213 -3.86 1.54 15.15
C LEU A 213 -2.65 2.48 15.05
N SER A 214 -2.30 2.92 13.84
CA SER A 214 -1.19 3.85 13.63
C SER A 214 -1.33 5.14 14.44
N VAL A 215 -2.56 5.62 14.69
CA VAL A 215 -2.76 6.84 15.46
C VAL A 215 -2.28 6.70 16.90
N GLY A 216 -2.51 5.53 17.51
CA GLY A 216 -2.12 5.24 18.89
C GLY A 216 -0.64 4.87 19.07
N MET A 217 0.11 4.70 17.98
CA MET A 217 1.53 4.34 18.03
C MET A 217 2.43 5.59 18.04
N VAL A 218 3.52 5.52 18.81
CA VAL A 218 4.49 6.63 18.93
C VAL A 218 5.19 6.91 17.60
N ASP A 219 5.56 5.85 16.87
CA ASP A 219 6.20 5.92 15.56
C ASP A 219 5.20 6.00 14.40
N GLY A 220 3.90 6.01 14.72
CA GLY A 220 2.81 6.04 13.75
C GLY A 220 2.88 4.95 12.70
N TYR A 221 3.34 3.75 13.06
CA TYR A 221 3.48 2.63 12.13
C TYR A 221 2.14 2.30 11.44
N LEU A 222 2.11 2.47 10.13
CA LEU A 222 0.95 2.19 9.28
C LEU A 222 1.37 1.19 8.20
N ALA A 223 1.08 -0.09 8.45
CA ALA A 223 1.30 -1.14 7.46
C ALA A 223 0.07 -1.32 6.57
N VAL A 224 0.24 -1.09 5.27
CA VAL A 224 -0.79 -1.39 4.28
C VAL A 224 -0.91 -2.92 4.15
N PRO A 225 -2.13 -3.50 4.27
CA PRO A 225 -2.31 -4.93 4.15
C PRO A 225 -1.96 -5.43 2.75
N PRO A 226 -1.42 -6.65 2.62
CA PRO A 226 -1.16 -7.25 1.32
C PRO A 226 -2.45 -7.36 0.50
N PHE A 227 -2.34 -7.19 -0.81
CA PHE A 227 -3.47 -7.40 -1.69
C PHE A 227 -3.91 -8.87 -1.65
N PRO A 228 -5.22 -9.16 -1.63
CA PRO A 228 -5.73 -10.54 -1.57
C PRO A 228 -5.24 -11.44 -2.71
N PHE A 229 -4.99 -10.86 -3.89
CA PHE A 229 -4.54 -11.60 -5.06
C PHE A 229 -3.23 -11.02 -5.60
N PRO A 230 -2.09 -11.73 -5.43
CA PRO A 230 -0.84 -11.29 -6.04
C PRO A 230 -0.93 -11.42 -7.56
N LEU A 231 -0.45 -10.42 -8.28
CA LEU A 231 -0.24 -10.56 -9.72
C LEU A 231 1.01 -11.40 -9.94
N ALA A 232 0.91 -12.42 -10.80
CA ALA A 232 2.05 -13.23 -11.18
C ALA A 232 3.15 -12.31 -11.74
N GLU A 233 4.29 -12.24 -11.04
CA GLU A 233 5.52 -11.73 -11.64
C GLU A 233 5.84 -12.64 -12.82
N ALA A 234 6.09 -12.04 -13.99
CA ALA A 234 6.53 -12.82 -15.14
C ALA A 234 7.81 -13.56 -14.72
N ALA A 235 7.81 -14.89 -14.79
CA ALA A 235 8.99 -15.67 -14.54
C ALA A 235 10.13 -15.12 -15.41
N PRO A 236 11.36 -14.95 -14.87
CA PRO A 236 12.50 -14.60 -15.70
C PRO A 236 12.63 -15.65 -16.80
N LYS A 237 12.65 -15.19 -18.06
CA LYS A 237 12.98 -16.03 -19.21
C LYS A 237 14.45 -16.39 -19.18
#